data_AF-A0A0F9Y2X0-F1
#
_entry.id   AF-A0A0F9Y2X0-F1
#
_cell.length_a   1.000
_cell.length_b   1.000
_cell.length_c   1.000
_cell.angle_alpha   90.00
_cell.angle_beta   90.00
_cell.angle_gamma   90.00
#
_symmetry.space_group_name_H-M   'P 1'
#
loop_
_entity.id
_entity.type
_entity.pdbx_description
1 polymer ?
#
loop_
_entity_poly.entity_id
_entity_poly.type
_entity_poly.pdbx_seq_one_letter_code
_entity_poly.pdbx_strand_id
1 'polypeptide(L)'
;MLIIMCGPPGSGKSTYLQNIRECIDCGSTGVIVLCPDEFRKTLTGADYHEPAEDMVWSHVKTVARVLLDIGHSVIIDGTHLTKESRKIWITIAEELNVDISCVWMDTPFAVCVERNKARQRKVPDEIINRMFAEFRPPCFDEGFLDIERMKSIDY
;
A
#
# COMPACT_ATOMS: atom_id res chain seq x y z
N MET A 1 13.71 -5.23 -4.89
CA MET A 1 13.22 -3.85 -4.66
C MET A 1 11.89 -3.92 -3.91
N LEU A 2 11.67 -3.01 -2.95
CA LEU A 2 10.40 -2.86 -2.24
C LEU A 2 9.67 -1.60 -2.73
N ILE A 3 8.37 -1.71 -2.97
CA ILE A 3 7.52 -0.59 -3.34
C ILE A 3 6.35 -0.55 -2.38
N ILE A 4 6.01 0.64 -1.87
CA ILE A 4 4.81 0.82 -1.05
C ILE A 4 3.81 1.75 -1.75
N MET A 5 2.54 1.36 -1.74
CA MET A 5 1.46 2.26 -2.14
C MET A 5 1.17 3.25 -1.02
N CYS A 6 0.90 4.51 -1.34
CA CYS A 6 0.49 5.53 -0.39
C CYS A 6 -0.77 6.23 -0.89
N GLY A 7 -1.86 6.17 -0.12
CA GLY A 7 -3.09 6.89 -0.46
C GLY A 7 -4.31 6.37 0.28
N PRO A 8 -5.34 7.19 0.49
CA PRO A 8 -6.52 6.81 1.26
C PRO A 8 -7.40 5.79 0.51
N PRO A 9 -8.37 5.14 1.18
CA PRO A 9 -9.42 4.39 0.49
C PRO A 9 -10.10 5.25 -0.59
N GLY A 10 -10.34 4.68 -1.77
CA GLY A 10 -10.91 5.43 -2.91
C GLY A 10 -9.90 6.22 -3.75
N SER A 11 -8.61 6.25 -3.37
CA SER A 11 -7.55 6.95 -4.11
C SER A 11 -7.12 6.28 -5.41
N GLY A 12 -7.68 5.12 -5.77
CA GLY A 12 -7.37 4.42 -7.02
C GLY A 12 -6.19 3.43 -6.99
N LYS A 13 -5.60 3.13 -5.83
CA LYS A 13 -4.48 2.16 -5.70
C LYS A 13 -4.74 0.84 -6.43
N SER A 14 -5.89 0.21 -6.17
CA SER A 14 -6.24 -1.07 -6.79
C SER A 14 -6.39 -0.97 -8.31
N THR A 15 -6.87 0.17 -8.84
CA THR A 15 -6.95 0.43 -10.28
C THR A 15 -5.55 0.56 -10.89
N TYR A 16 -4.67 1.36 -10.26
CA TYR A 16 -3.28 1.46 -10.68
C TYR A 16 -2.59 0.09 -10.70
N LEU A 17 -2.75 -0.71 -9.65
CA LEU A 17 -2.17 -2.05 -9.56
C LEU A 17 -2.70 -3.02 -10.62
N GLN A 18 -3.97 -2.90 -11.02
CA GLN A 18 -4.54 -3.67 -12.13
C GLN A 18 -3.88 -3.31 -13.47
N ASN A 19 -3.74 -2.02 -13.75
CA ASN A 19 -3.14 -1.54 -15.00
C ASN A 19 -1.67 -1.97 -15.14
N ILE A 20 -0.89 -1.91 -14.06
CA ILE A 20 0.52 -2.31 -14.11
C ILE A 20 0.69 -3.84 -14.13
N ARG A 21 -0.25 -4.62 -13.58
CA ARG A 21 -0.18 -6.09 -13.60
C ARG A 21 -0.15 -6.61 -15.04
N GLU A 22 -0.96 -6.02 -15.92
CA GLU A 22 -0.94 -6.35 -17.35
C GLU A 22 0.43 -6.10 -18.00
N CYS A 23 1.16 -5.05 -17.55
CA CYS A 23 2.51 -4.77 -18.03
C CYS A 23 3.58 -5.67 -17.41
N ILE A 24 3.40 -6.08 -16.15
CA ILE A 24 4.35 -6.91 -15.39
C ILE A 24 4.36 -8.35 -15.93
N ASP A 25 3.21 -8.89 -16.33
CA ASP A 25 3.10 -10.25 -16.90
C ASP A 25 3.79 -10.39 -18.28
N CYS A 26 4.20 -9.26 -18.90
CA CYS A 26 4.87 -9.24 -20.19
C CYS A 26 6.41 -9.39 -20.12
N GLY A 27 7.01 -9.37 -18.93
CA GLY A 27 8.47 -9.35 -18.75
C GLY A 27 8.98 -10.21 -17.59
N SER A 28 10.20 -10.73 -17.71
CA SER A 28 10.83 -11.71 -16.80
C SER A 28 11.13 -11.22 -15.37
N THR A 29 10.57 -10.11 -14.92
CA THR A 29 10.71 -9.58 -13.56
C THR A 29 9.36 -9.66 -12.85
N GLY A 30 9.04 -10.82 -12.29
CA GLY A 30 7.81 -11.03 -11.54
C GLY A 30 7.77 -10.14 -10.29
N VAL A 31 6.87 -9.15 -10.30
CA VAL A 31 6.57 -8.31 -9.13
C VAL A 31 5.41 -8.95 -8.36
N ILE A 32 5.61 -9.17 -7.06
CA ILE A 32 4.58 -9.78 -6.20
C ILE A 32 3.89 -8.68 -5.40
N VAL A 33 2.56 -8.62 -5.49
CA VAL A 33 1.74 -7.68 -4.72
C VAL A 33 1.25 -8.37 -3.45
N LEU A 34 1.53 -7.79 -2.30
CA LEU A 34 0.98 -8.21 -1.01
C LEU A 34 -0.09 -7.22 -0.57
N CYS A 35 -1.35 -7.68 -0.53
CA CYS A 35 -2.49 -6.88 -0.12
C CYS A 35 -2.96 -7.30 1.29
N PRO A 36 -2.84 -6.45 2.33
CA PRO A 36 -3.29 -6.79 3.68
C PRO A 36 -4.77 -7.20 3.76
N ASP A 37 -5.62 -6.69 2.87
CA ASP A 37 -7.03 -7.10 2.80
C ASP A 37 -7.20 -8.59 2.42
N GLU A 38 -6.32 -9.13 1.57
CA GLU A 38 -6.30 -10.56 1.24
C GLU A 38 -5.82 -11.39 2.44
N PHE A 39 -4.79 -10.92 3.14
CA PHE A 39 -4.31 -11.55 4.36
C PHE A 39 -5.36 -11.57 5.47
N ARG A 40 -6.13 -10.48 5.65
CA ARG A 40 -7.26 -10.43 6.61
C ARG A 40 -8.25 -11.55 6.33
N LYS A 41 -8.70 -11.67 5.07
CA LYS A 41 -9.65 -12.71 4.65
C LYS A 41 -9.10 -14.11 4.86
N THR A 42 -7.85 -14.36 4.45
CA THR A 42 -7.23 -15.68 4.58
C THR A 42 -7.01 -16.08 6.05
N LEU A 43 -6.57 -15.15 6.90
CA LEU A 43 -6.23 -15.46 8.29
C LEU A 43 -7.45 -15.49 9.22
N THR A 44 -8.48 -14.69 8.94
CA THR A 44 -9.61 -14.48 9.88
C THR A 44 -10.97 -14.85 9.30
N GLY A 45 -11.08 -15.05 7.98
CA GLY A 45 -12.37 -15.19 7.29
C GLY A 45 -13.20 -13.91 7.23
N ALA A 46 -12.69 -12.79 7.75
CA ALA A 46 -13.38 -11.50 7.82
C ALA A 46 -12.61 -10.41 7.09
N ASP A 47 -13.33 -9.37 6.68
CA ASP A 47 -12.77 -8.19 6.04
C ASP A 47 -11.93 -7.34 6.99
N TYR A 48 -12.27 -7.34 8.28
CA TYR A 48 -11.57 -6.60 9.33
C TYR A 48 -11.90 -7.18 10.71
N HIS A 49 -10.89 -7.37 11.53
CA HIS A 49 -11.04 -7.79 12.92
C HIS A 49 -9.90 -7.17 13.72
N GLU A 50 -10.18 -6.09 14.46
CA GLU A 50 -9.18 -5.28 15.17
C GLU A 50 -8.17 -6.11 16.00
N PRO A 51 -8.59 -7.11 16.82
CA PRO A 51 -7.64 -7.93 17.58
C PRO A 51 -6.66 -8.76 16.73
N ALA A 52 -6.94 -8.95 15.44
CA ALA A 52 -6.10 -9.71 14.52
C ALA A 52 -5.19 -8.82 13.65
N GLU A 53 -5.32 -7.49 13.70
CA GLU A 53 -4.58 -6.59 12.79
C GLU A 53 -3.07 -6.69 12.96
N ASP A 54 -2.57 -6.76 14.20
CA ASP A 54 -1.15 -6.94 14.47
C ASP A 54 -0.61 -8.24 13.88
N MET A 55 -1.41 -9.33 13.98
CA MET A 55 -1.07 -10.62 13.41
C MET A 55 -1.05 -10.56 11.87
N VAL A 56 -2.06 -9.93 11.26
CA VAL A 56 -2.13 -9.74 9.80
C VAL A 56 -0.88 -9.02 9.31
N TRP A 57 -0.54 -7.87 9.89
CA TRP A 57 0.64 -7.11 9.48
C TRP A 57 1.95 -7.85 9.75
N SER A 58 2.03 -8.63 10.83
CA SER A 58 3.17 -9.50 11.09
C SER A 58 3.40 -10.52 9.96
N HIS A 59 2.32 -11.14 9.47
CA HIS A 59 2.40 -12.08 8.34
C HIS A 59 2.77 -11.38 7.03
N VAL A 60 2.17 -10.22 6.72
CA VAL A 60 2.52 -9.44 5.52
C VAL A 60 4.01 -9.08 5.54
N LYS A 61 4.53 -8.58 6.68
CA LYS A 61 5.95 -8.27 6.85
C LYS A 61 6.82 -9.52 6.66
N THR A 62 6.43 -10.64 7.24
CA THR A 62 7.21 -11.90 7.15
C THR A 62 7.30 -12.36 5.70
N VAL A 63 6.18 -12.40 4.98
CA VAL A 63 6.15 -12.78 3.57
C VAL A 63 6.95 -11.79 2.71
N ALA A 64 6.81 -10.48 2.95
CA ALA A 64 7.59 -9.47 2.24
C ALA A 64 9.10 -9.69 2.39
N ARG A 65 9.57 -9.95 3.62
CA ARG A 65 10.99 -10.21 3.88
C ARG A 65 11.49 -11.45 3.15
N VAL A 66 10.74 -12.55 3.20
CA VAL A 66 11.11 -13.80 2.48
C VAL A 66 11.20 -13.55 0.98
N LEU A 67 10.22 -12.86 0.39
CA LEU A 67 10.20 -12.59 -1.05
C LEU A 67 11.34 -11.68 -1.50
N LEU A 68 11.65 -10.64 -0.71
CA LEU A 68 12.77 -9.74 -0.98
C LEU A 68 14.12 -10.45 -0.87
N ASP A 69 14.29 -11.30 0.15
CA ASP A 69 15.53 -12.07 0.39
C ASP A 69 15.84 -13.04 -0.76
N ILE A 70 14.82 -13.66 -1.35
CA ILE A 70 14.98 -14.53 -2.53
C ILE A 70 15.03 -13.76 -3.86
N GLY A 71 15.07 -12.42 -3.82
CA GLY A 71 15.32 -11.56 -4.98
C GLY A 71 14.09 -11.10 -5.75
N HIS A 72 12.87 -11.32 -5.25
CA HIS A 72 11.67 -10.75 -5.89
C HIS A 72 11.53 -9.25 -5.62
N SER A 73 10.84 -8.57 -6.53
CA SER A 73 10.31 -7.24 -6.26
C SER A 73 8.93 -7.36 -5.62
N VAL A 74 8.68 -6.57 -4.59
CA VAL A 74 7.45 -6.66 -3.78
C VAL A 74 6.75 -5.31 -3.74
N ILE A 75 5.45 -5.30 -4.00
CA ILE A 75 4.58 -4.14 -3.76
C ILE A 75 3.71 -4.41 -2.53
N ILE A 76 3.67 -3.49 -1.57
CA ILE A 76 2.73 -3.53 -0.45
C ILE A 76 1.54 -2.62 -0.75
N ASP A 77 0.37 -3.21 -1.00
CA ASP A 77 -0.90 -2.50 -1.25
C ASP A 77 -1.56 -2.06 0.07
N GLY A 78 -0.84 -1.23 0.83
CA GLY A 78 -1.35 -0.56 2.03
C GLY A 78 -1.80 0.87 1.75
N THR A 79 -2.38 1.53 2.76
CA THR A 79 -2.72 2.96 2.68
C THR A 79 -1.54 3.87 3.01
N HIS A 80 -0.68 3.44 3.95
CA HIS A 80 0.58 4.10 4.37
C HIS A 80 0.51 5.64 4.49
N LEU A 81 -0.50 6.14 5.21
CA LEU A 81 -0.83 7.57 5.28
C LEU A 81 0.10 8.36 6.20
N THR A 82 0.68 7.73 7.21
CA THR A 82 1.53 8.37 8.21
C THR A 82 3.01 8.05 8.00
N LYS A 83 3.91 8.92 8.47
CA LYS A 83 5.35 8.66 8.42
C LYS A 83 5.73 7.40 9.18
N GLU A 84 5.08 7.15 10.32
CA GLU A 84 5.29 5.99 11.18
C GLU A 84 4.93 4.69 10.43
N SER A 85 3.83 4.69 9.69
CA SER A 85 3.42 3.53 8.88
C SER A 85 4.39 3.23 7.75
N ARG A 86 5.02 4.26 7.16
CA ARG A 86 6.03 4.12 6.10
C ARG A 86 7.40 3.71 6.63
N LYS A 87 7.80 4.25 7.79
CA LYS A 87 9.08 3.96 8.45
C LYS A 87 9.30 2.47 8.65
N ILE A 88 8.24 1.70 8.98
CA ILE A 88 8.31 0.24 9.14
C ILE A 88 8.89 -0.42 7.88
N TRP A 89 8.44 -0.01 6.69
CA TRP A 89 8.88 -0.58 5.42
C TRP A 89 10.26 -0.11 5.00
N ILE A 90 10.58 1.16 5.28
CA ILE A 90 11.91 1.72 5.05
C ILE A 90 12.94 0.95 5.87
N THR A 91 12.68 0.72 7.16
CA THR A 91 13.55 -0.09 8.02
C THR A 91 13.70 -1.53 7.50
N ILE A 92 12.62 -2.17 7.02
CA ILE A 92 12.72 -3.51 6.40
C ILE A 92 13.63 -3.48 5.17
N ALA A 93 13.51 -2.46 4.33
CA ALA A 93 14.33 -2.31 3.13
C ALA A 93 15.81 -2.09 3.46
N GLU A 94 16.10 -1.24 4.44
CA GLU A 94 17.45 -1.00 4.97
C GLU A 94 18.07 -2.28 5.55
N GLU A 95 17.33 -3.01 6.39
CA GLU A 95 17.77 -4.26 7.02
C GLU A 95 18.12 -5.35 5.99
N LEU A 96 17.44 -5.36 4.84
CA LEU A 96 17.66 -6.30 3.74
C LEU A 96 18.57 -5.75 2.64
N ASN A 97 19.07 -4.52 2.79
CA ASN A 97 19.88 -3.82 1.79
C ASN A 97 19.24 -3.82 0.38
N VAL A 98 17.94 -3.50 0.33
CA VAL A 98 17.16 -3.36 -0.92
C VAL A 98 16.64 -1.94 -1.08
N ASP A 99 16.55 -1.47 -2.32
CA ASP A 99 15.95 -0.17 -2.61
C ASP A 99 14.45 -0.14 -2.27
N ILE A 100 13.98 1.02 -1.80
CA ILE A 100 12.57 1.28 -1.52
C ILE A 100 12.04 2.51 -2.26
N SER A 101 10.87 2.36 -2.89
CA SER A 101 10.14 3.47 -3.53
C SER A 101 8.70 3.57 -3.04
N CYS A 102 8.10 4.74 -3.26
CA CYS A 102 6.71 5.02 -2.91
C CYS A 102 5.90 5.41 -4.15
N VAL A 103 4.75 4.76 -4.35
CA VAL A 103 3.73 5.22 -5.32
C VAL A 103 2.66 5.98 -4.54
N TRP A 104 2.64 7.30 -4.69
CA TRP A 104 1.72 8.18 -4.00
C TRP A 104 0.51 8.54 -4.86
N MET A 105 -0.66 8.07 -4.45
CA MET A 105 -1.94 8.42 -5.03
C MET A 105 -2.41 9.79 -4.54
N ASP A 106 -2.06 10.85 -5.27
CA ASP A 106 -2.44 12.22 -4.98
C ASP A 106 -3.82 12.57 -5.57
N THR A 107 -4.81 11.75 -5.21
CA THR A 107 -6.21 11.99 -5.57
C THR A 107 -6.84 12.92 -4.53
N PRO A 108 -7.54 14.00 -4.92
CA PRO A 108 -8.20 14.89 -3.98
C PRO A 108 -9.09 14.14 -2.99
N PHE A 109 -9.08 14.57 -1.73
CA PHE A 109 -9.81 13.89 -0.66
C PHE A 109 -11.32 13.79 -0.93
N ALA A 110 -11.93 14.87 -1.42
CA ALA A 110 -13.35 14.89 -1.78
C ALA A 110 -13.69 13.76 -2.78
N VAL A 111 -12.84 13.56 -3.78
CA VAL A 111 -13.00 12.48 -4.77
C VAL A 111 -12.83 11.10 -4.11
N CYS A 112 -11.88 10.94 -3.18
CA CYS A 112 -11.70 9.69 -2.44
C CYS A 112 -12.95 9.34 -1.61
N VAL A 113 -13.57 10.33 -0.95
CA VAL A 113 -14.81 10.17 -0.17
C VAL A 113 -15.97 9.79 -1.09
N GLU A 114 -16.16 10.50 -2.19
CA GLU A 114 -17.20 10.20 -3.18
C GLU A 114 -17.06 8.78 -3.73
N ARG A 115 -15.85 8.39 -4.13
CA ARG A 115 -15.55 7.03 -4.60
C ARG A 115 -15.83 6.00 -3.51
N ASN A 116 -15.44 6.26 -2.26
CA ASN A 116 -15.72 5.34 -1.15
C ASN A 116 -17.23 5.10 -0.94
N LYS A 117 -18.06 6.14 -1.08
CA LYS A 117 -19.53 6.02 -0.96
C LYS A 117 -20.15 5.09 -2.00
N ALA A 118 -19.54 4.99 -3.17
CA ALA A 118 -19.95 4.12 -4.28
C ALA A 118 -19.41 2.69 -4.19
N ARG A 119 -18.46 2.40 -3.29
CA ARG A 119 -17.91 1.03 -3.13
C ARG A 119 -18.91 0.12 -2.44
N GLN A 120 -18.85 -1.18 -2.78
CA GLN A 120 -19.58 -2.22 -2.04
C GLN A 120 -19.11 -2.30 -0.58
N ARG A 121 -17.79 -2.29 -0.36
CA ARG A 121 -17.17 -2.19 0.96
C ARG A 121 -16.84 -0.73 1.27
N LYS A 122 -17.64 -0.11 2.12
CA LYS A 122 -17.49 1.30 2.52
C LYS A 122 -16.68 1.39 3.79
N VAL A 123 -15.69 2.27 3.81
CA VAL A 123 -15.09 2.70 5.07
C VAL A 123 -15.99 3.80 5.66
N PRO A 124 -16.39 3.73 6.94
CA PRO A 124 -17.17 4.78 7.60
C PRO A 124 -16.55 6.17 7.45
N ASP A 125 -17.38 7.19 7.25
CA ASP A 125 -16.95 8.57 7.01
C ASP A 125 -16.03 9.08 8.13
N GLU A 126 -16.32 8.75 9.38
CA GLU A 126 -15.48 9.10 10.54
C GLU A 126 -14.05 8.55 10.41
N ILE A 127 -13.91 7.30 9.97
CA ILE A 127 -12.60 6.66 9.80
C ILE A 127 -11.85 7.30 8.63
N ILE A 128 -12.53 7.59 7.52
CA ILE A 128 -11.91 8.27 6.37
C ILE A 128 -11.45 9.68 6.74
N ASN A 129 -12.26 10.43 7.49
CA ASN A 129 -11.90 11.77 7.95
C ASN A 129 -10.69 11.73 8.89
N ARG A 130 -10.62 10.75 9.80
CA ARG A 130 -9.45 10.53 10.66
C ARG A 130 -8.20 10.21 9.84
N MET A 131 -8.31 9.27 8.90
CA MET A 131 -7.23 8.92 7.97
C MET A 131 -6.69 10.14 7.22
N PHE A 132 -7.57 11.06 6.82
CA PHE A 132 -7.17 12.30 6.16
C PHE A 132 -6.44 13.27 7.09
N ALA A 133 -6.93 13.45 8.32
CA ALA A 133 -6.27 14.32 9.30
C ALA A 133 -4.85 13.83 9.65
N GLU A 134 -4.65 12.52 9.67
CA GLU A 134 -3.37 11.85 9.94
C GLU A 134 -2.45 11.83 8.72
N PHE A 135 -2.95 12.05 7.50
CA PHE A 135 -2.16 11.94 6.29
C PHE A 135 -0.98 12.92 6.28
N ARG A 136 0.20 12.40 5.96
CA ARG A 136 1.41 13.17 5.70
C ARG A 136 1.96 12.74 4.34
N PRO A 137 2.14 13.68 3.37
CA PRO A 137 2.74 13.36 2.09
C PRO A 137 4.10 12.65 2.27
N PRO A 138 4.41 11.64 1.46
CA PRO A 138 5.74 11.03 1.47
C PRO A 138 6.80 12.04 0.99
N CYS A 139 7.98 12.02 1.59
CA CYS A 139 9.11 12.84 1.18
C CYS A 139 10.42 12.04 1.17
N PHE A 140 11.38 12.47 0.35
CA PHE A 140 12.67 11.80 0.18
C PHE A 140 13.47 11.68 1.49
N ASP A 141 13.34 12.64 2.40
CA ASP A 141 13.98 12.62 3.74
C ASP A 141 13.56 11.41 4.60
N GLU A 142 12.51 10.69 4.22
CA GLU A 142 12.13 9.45 4.90
C GLU A 142 13.04 8.26 4.53
N GLY A 143 13.76 8.31 3.42
CA GLY A 143 14.65 7.24 2.93
C GLY A 143 14.20 6.57 1.63
N PHE A 144 13.25 7.15 0.88
CA PHE A 144 12.84 6.64 -0.42
C PHE A 144 13.88 6.93 -1.50
N LEU A 145 14.16 5.94 -2.34
CA LEU A 145 14.95 6.12 -3.56
C LEU A 145 14.15 6.92 -4.61
N ASP A 146 12.85 6.61 -4.74
CA ASP A 146 11.94 7.31 -5.65
C ASP A 146 10.54 7.48 -5.06
N ILE A 147 9.86 8.55 -5.46
CA ILE A 147 8.47 8.85 -5.09
C ILE A 147 7.69 9.21 -6.36
N GLU A 148 6.95 8.23 -6.88
CA GLU A 148 6.09 8.42 -8.04
C GLU A 148 4.74 8.99 -7.59
N ARG A 149 4.44 10.23 -7.99
CA ARG A 149 3.17 10.89 -7.67
C ARG A 149 2.15 10.68 -8.79
N MET A 150 1.09 9.93 -8.51
CA MET A 150 0.00 9.61 -9.42
C MET A 150 -1.21 10.51 -9.18
N LYS A 151 -1.65 11.27 -10.18
CA LYS A 151 -2.92 12.00 -10.15
C LYS A 151 -4.04 11.11 -10.68
N SER A 152 -5.29 11.45 -10.37
CA SER A 152 -6.44 10.61 -10.76
C SER A 152 -6.70 10.49 -12.27
N ILE A 153 -5.95 11.22 -13.10
CA ILE A 153 -6.00 11.16 -14.56
C ILE A 153 -4.91 10.24 -15.14
N ASP A 154 -3.98 9.79 -14.30
CA ASP A 154 -2.77 9.08 -14.72
C ASP A 154 -2.93 7.55 -14.65
N TYR A 155 -4.12 7.04 -14.29
CA TYR A 155 -4.43 5.62 -14.17
C TYR A 155 -5.91 5.33 -14.43
#